data_AF-A0A4R1ZP87-F1
#
_entry.id   AF-A0A4R1ZP87-F1
#
_cell.length_a   1.000
_cell.length_b   1.000
_cell.length_c   1.000
_cell.angle_alpha   90.00
_cell.angle_beta   90.00
_cell.angle_gamma   90.00
#
_symmetry.space_group_name_H-M   'P 1'
#
loop_
_entity.id
_entity.type
_entity.pdbx_description
1 polymer ?
#
loop_
_entity_poly.entity_id
_entity_poly.type
_entity_poly.pdbx_seq_one_letter_code
_entity_poly.pdbx_strand_id
1 'polypeptide(L)'
;MSQEKEVSSNLLKPLLVPGIFITWGLYTIFTAFSFINDAFIVYLICAVAGTFLGYQLYRRNHRFFVRNGALIREKNYLPLIIVLINFVIKYALNIYMHVDADAADTLSFNVLYTAISGISVGLLFGGIWNARQAWGKRTGRVRG
;
A
#
# COMPACT_ATOMS: atom_id res chain seq x y z
N MET A 1 12.23 -14.53 31.93
CA MET A 1 12.46 -13.15 31.44
C MET A 1 12.96 -13.21 29.99
N SER A 2 12.09 -13.48 29.00
CA SER A 2 12.47 -13.42 27.56
C SER A 2 11.26 -13.50 26.59
N GLN A 3 10.20 -12.73 26.84
CA GLN A 3 9.05 -12.65 25.92
C GLN A 3 8.64 -11.20 25.60
N GLU A 4 9.27 -10.21 26.22
CA GLU A 4 8.84 -8.80 26.11
C GLU A 4 9.46 -8.05 24.92
N LYS A 5 10.49 -8.60 24.25
CA LYS A 5 11.18 -7.94 23.13
C LYS A 5 10.67 -8.31 21.72
N GLU A 6 9.85 -9.35 21.55
CA GLU A 6 9.41 -9.77 20.22
C GLU A 6 8.15 -9.04 19.72
N VAL A 7 7.35 -8.46 20.62
CA VAL A 7 6.04 -7.92 20.24
C VAL A 7 6.14 -6.53 19.59
N SER A 8 7.18 -5.73 19.88
CA SER A 8 7.32 -4.39 19.28
C SER A 8 7.89 -4.38 17.86
N SER A 9 8.65 -5.41 17.47
CA SER A 9 9.26 -5.51 16.13
C SER A 9 8.31 -6.03 15.04
N ASN A 10 7.15 -6.58 15.42
CA ASN A 10 6.19 -7.18 14.48
C ASN A 10 5.20 -6.17 13.85
N LEU A 11 5.17 -4.91 14.29
CA LEU A 11 4.34 -3.87 13.68
C LEU A 11 4.99 -3.24 12.43
N LEU A 12 6.32 -3.26 12.35
CA LEU A 12 7.08 -2.76 11.19
C LEU A 12 7.22 -3.79 10.06
N LYS A 13 7.22 -5.10 10.38
CA LYS A 13 7.26 -6.18 9.38
C LYS A 13 6.22 -6.05 8.26
N PRO A 14 4.92 -5.78 8.52
CA PRO A 14 3.94 -5.58 7.45
C PRO A 14 4.12 -4.26 6.69
N LEU A 15 4.93 -3.32 7.19
CA LEU A 15 5.22 -2.04 6.55
C LEU A 15 6.45 -2.08 5.63
N LEU A 16 7.37 -3.02 5.86
CA LEU A 16 8.57 -3.20 5.04
C LEU A 16 8.21 -3.47 3.58
N VAL A 17 7.25 -4.37 3.34
CA VAL A 17 6.87 -4.75 1.96
C VAL A 17 6.27 -3.55 1.19
N PRO A 18 5.28 -2.81 1.73
CA PRO A 18 4.85 -1.53 1.16
C PRO A 18 5.99 -0.55 0.90
N GLY A 19 6.91 -0.41 1.87
CA GLY A 19 8.05 0.50 1.76
C GLY A 19 8.96 0.17 0.58
N ILE A 20 9.30 -1.11 0.41
CA ILE A 20 10.10 -1.59 -0.72
C ILE A 20 9.38 -1.28 -2.04
N PHE A 21 8.06 -1.50 -2.10
CA PHE A 21 7.26 -1.20 -3.29
C PHE A 21 7.27 0.28 -3.68
N ILE A 22 7.20 1.17 -2.69
CA ILE A 22 7.27 2.62 -2.87
C ILE A 22 8.64 3.01 -3.43
N THR A 23 9.71 2.64 -2.73
CA THR A 23 11.07 3.00 -3.13
C THR A 23 11.39 2.44 -4.51
N TRP A 24 10.99 1.20 -4.79
CA TRP A 24 11.22 0.59 -6.09
C TRP A 24 10.41 1.26 -7.19
N GLY A 25 9.15 1.64 -6.94
CA GLY A 25 8.32 2.34 -7.92
C GLY A 25 8.88 3.72 -8.23
N LEU A 26 9.33 4.44 -7.20
CA LEU A 26 9.95 5.75 -7.36
C LEU A 26 11.29 5.64 -8.12
N TYR A 27 12.11 4.64 -7.78
CA TYR A 27 13.36 4.36 -8.49
C TYR A 27 13.12 4.11 -9.98
N THR A 28 12.16 3.27 -10.34
CA THR A 28 11.81 3.01 -11.74
C THR A 28 11.38 4.30 -12.48
N ILE A 29 10.63 5.18 -11.83
CA ILE A 29 10.24 6.46 -12.43
C ILE A 29 11.46 7.33 -12.76
N PHE A 30 12.46 7.37 -11.89
CA PHE A 30 13.66 8.18 -12.09
C PHE A 30 14.69 7.56 -13.04
N THR A 31 14.75 6.23 -13.15
CA THR A 31 15.81 5.56 -13.92
C THR A 31 15.37 4.98 -15.25
N ALA A 32 14.08 4.67 -15.42
CA ALA A 32 13.60 3.94 -16.59
C ALA A 32 12.71 4.77 -17.52
N PHE A 33 12.16 5.91 -17.10
CA PHE A 33 11.21 6.67 -17.92
C PHE A 33 11.82 7.93 -18.50
N SER A 34 11.60 8.15 -19.79
CA SER A 34 11.99 9.38 -20.48
C SER A 34 11.14 10.59 -20.07
N PHE A 35 9.88 10.37 -19.65
CA PHE A 35 8.94 11.42 -19.21
C PHE A 35 8.78 11.47 -17.69
N ILE A 36 9.87 11.80 -16.98
CA ILE A 36 9.92 11.80 -15.51
C ILE A 36 8.87 12.73 -14.88
N ASN A 37 8.69 13.94 -15.42
CA ASN A 37 7.79 14.94 -14.84
C ASN A 37 6.32 14.51 -14.91
N ASP A 38 5.87 14.04 -16.08
CA ASP A 38 4.49 13.58 -16.27
C ASP A 38 4.21 12.33 -15.42
N ALA A 39 5.14 11.37 -15.43
CA ALA A 39 5.09 10.18 -14.60
C ALA A 39 4.97 10.52 -13.10
N PHE A 40 5.73 11.52 -12.63
CA PHE A 40 5.69 11.94 -11.23
C PHE A 40 4.36 12.61 -10.86
N ILE A 41 3.82 13.49 -11.71
CA ILE A 41 2.52 14.14 -11.47
C ILE A 41 1.41 13.10 -11.42
N VAL A 42 1.37 12.17 -12.39
CA VAL A 42 0.38 11.09 -12.42
C VAL A 42 0.51 10.22 -11.18
N TYR A 43 1.72 9.84 -10.79
CA TYR A 43 1.97 9.09 -9.57
C TYR A 43 1.38 9.80 -8.33
N LEU A 44 1.57 11.12 -8.22
CA LEU A 44 1.09 11.91 -7.08
C LEU A 44 -0.44 11.97 -7.04
N ILE A 45 -1.09 12.24 -8.17
CA ILE A 45 -2.56 12.27 -8.30
C ILE A 45 -3.14 10.90 -7.94
N CYS A 46 -2.58 9.84 -8.51
CA CYS A 46 -2.99 8.46 -8.25
C CYS A 46 -2.73 8.03 -6.81
N ALA A 47 -1.66 8.49 -6.17
CA ALA A 47 -1.39 8.24 -4.75
C ALA A 47 -2.41 8.91 -3.84
N VAL A 48 -2.79 10.16 -4.13
CA VAL A 48 -3.83 10.87 -3.38
C VAL A 48 -5.18 10.16 -3.56
N ALA A 49 -5.56 9.85 -4.79
CA ALA A 49 -6.80 9.12 -5.10
C ALA A 49 -6.83 7.73 -4.45
N GLY A 50 -5.73 6.98 -4.55
CA GLY A 50 -5.54 5.68 -3.92
C GLY A 50 -5.62 5.74 -2.40
N THR A 51 -5.12 6.82 -1.78
CA THR A 51 -5.23 7.04 -0.33
C THR A 51 -6.68 7.21 0.09
N PHE A 52 -7.46 7.97 -0.66
CA PHE A 52 -8.89 8.15 -0.40
C PHE A 52 -9.65 6.82 -0.54
N LEU A 53 -9.41 6.09 -1.64
CA LEU A 53 -10.01 4.77 -1.89
C LEU A 53 -9.62 3.76 -0.81
N GLY A 54 -8.34 3.72 -0.44
CA GLY A 54 -7.84 2.89 0.65
C GLY A 54 -8.54 3.23 1.96
N TYR A 55 -8.60 4.50 2.34
CA TYR A 55 -9.29 4.90 3.55
C TYR A 55 -10.75 4.43 3.57
N GLN A 56 -11.49 4.58 2.48
CA GLN A 56 -12.89 4.14 2.37
C GLN A 56 -13.03 2.62 2.42
N LEU A 57 -12.16 1.88 1.74
CA LEU A 57 -12.16 0.42 1.70
C LEU A 57 -11.86 -0.17 3.09
N TYR A 58 -10.85 0.38 3.78
CA TYR A 58 -10.50 -0.05 5.13
C TYR A 58 -11.58 0.36 6.14
N ARG A 59 -12.20 1.53 6.02
CA ARG A 59 -13.33 1.92 6.88
C ARG A 59 -14.51 0.95 6.78
N ARG A 60 -14.78 0.44 5.57
CA ARG A 60 -15.88 -0.52 5.33
C ARG A 60 -15.57 -1.92 5.84
N ASN A 61 -14.29 -2.31 5.87
CA ASN A 61 -13.85 -3.63 6.34
C ASN A 61 -13.61 -3.73 7.85
N HIS A 62 -13.88 -2.67 8.63
CA HIS A 62 -13.96 -2.71 10.10
C HIS A 62 -15.27 -3.39 10.58
N ARG A 63 -15.62 -4.55 10.02
CA ARG A 63 -16.73 -5.35 10.53
C ARG A 63 -16.23 -6.16 11.73
N PHE A 64 -16.42 -5.59 12.92
CA PHE A 64 -16.28 -6.32 14.17
C PHE A 64 -17.29 -7.47 14.17
N PHE A 65 -16.86 -8.70 13.90
CA PHE A 65 -17.68 -9.88 14.12
C PHE A 65 -17.63 -10.23 15.60
N VAL A 66 -18.72 -9.94 16.32
CA VAL A 66 -18.90 -10.42 17.70
C VAL A 66 -19.29 -11.88 17.61
N ARG A 67 -18.37 -12.79 17.90
CA ARG A 67 -18.68 -14.22 18.08
C ARG A 67 -18.36 -14.59 19.53
N ASN A 68 -19.40 -14.93 20.29
CA ASN A 68 -19.32 -15.48 21.65
C ASN A 68 -18.57 -14.62 22.69
N GLY A 69 -18.95 -13.35 22.85
CA GLY A 69 -18.49 -12.52 23.98
C GLY A 69 -17.00 -12.11 23.97
N ALA A 70 -16.21 -12.60 23.02
CA ALA A 70 -14.82 -12.21 22.83
C ALA A 70 -14.70 -11.31 21.58
N LEU A 71 -14.12 -10.12 21.75
CA LEU A 71 -13.76 -9.22 20.66
C LEU A 71 -12.56 -9.79 19.90
N ILE A 72 -12.80 -10.74 19.00
CA ILE A 72 -11.75 -11.31 18.16
C ILE A 72 -11.35 -10.25 17.13
N ARG A 73 -10.10 -9.79 17.21
CA ARG A 73 -9.50 -8.94 16.18
C ARG A 73 -9.31 -9.79 14.94
N GLU A 74 -10.20 -9.67 13.95
CA GLU A 74 -9.97 -10.27 12.64
C GLU A 74 -8.59 -9.82 12.13
N LYS A 75 -7.73 -10.80 11.81
CA LYS A 75 -6.52 -10.53 11.04
C LYS A 75 -6.96 -9.84 9.76
N ASN A 76 -6.68 -8.54 9.64
CA ASN A 76 -7.03 -7.80 8.45
C ASN A 76 -6.03 -8.17 7.34
N TYR A 77 -6.40 -9.10 6.47
CA TYR A 77 -5.59 -9.54 5.33
C TYR A 77 -5.65 -8.58 4.14
N LEU A 78 -6.43 -7.48 4.21
CA LEU A 78 -6.51 -6.49 3.13
C LEU A 78 -5.14 -5.95 2.65
N PRO A 79 -4.24 -5.50 3.55
CA PRO A 79 -2.93 -5.00 3.13
C PRO A 79 -2.15 -6.06 2.36
N LEU A 80 -2.24 -7.32 2.80
CA LEU A 80 -1.57 -8.45 2.16
C LEU A 80 -2.13 -8.70 0.75
N ILE A 81 -3.46 -8.68 0.58
CA ILE A 81 -4.11 -8.84 -0.73
C ILE A 81 -3.70 -7.71 -1.67
N ILE A 82 -3.70 -6.45 -1.20
CA ILE A 82 -3.32 -5.28 -2.01
C ILE A 82 -1.85 -5.39 -2.45
N VAL A 83 -0.95 -5.77 -1.54
CA VAL A 83 0.46 -6.00 -1.85
C VAL A 83 0.62 -7.12 -2.88
N LEU A 84 -0.10 -8.23 -2.74
CA LEU A 84 0.00 -9.35 -3.66
C LEU A 84 -0.47 -8.98 -5.07
N ILE A 85 -1.61 -8.29 -5.18
CA ILE A 85 -2.13 -7.80 -6.46
C ILE A 85 -1.13 -6.82 -7.09
N ASN A 86 -0.61 -5.87 -6.32
CA ASN A 86 0.41 -4.93 -6.78
C ASN A 86 1.66 -5.68 -7.26
N PHE A 87 2.12 -6.70 -6.53
CA PHE A 87 3.27 -7.50 -6.92
C PHE A 87 3.07 -8.19 -8.27
N VAL A 88 1.93 -8.84 -8.48
CA VAL A 88 1.63 -9.50 -9.76
C VAL A 88 1.61 -8.49 -10.91
N ILE A 89 0.90 -7.37 -10.74
CA ILE A 89 0.80 -6.36 -11.80
C ILE A 89 2.16 -5.73 -12.09
N LYS A 90 2.91 -5.34 -11.06
CA LYS A 90 4.21 -4.70 -11.20
C LYS A 90 5.23 -5.63 -11.83
N TYR A 91 5.18 -6.92 -11.50
CA TYR A 91 6.02 -7.94 -12.12
C TYR A 91 5.70 -8.11 -13.61
N ALA A 92 4.42 -8.19 -13.98
CA ALA A 92 4.01 -8.26 -15.39
C ALA A 92 4.45 -7.03 -16.19
N LEU A 93 4.29 -5.82 -15.62
CA LEU A 93 4.76 -4.57 -16.23
C LEU A 93 6.27 -4.53 -16.37
N ASN A 94 7.01 -5.01 -15.37
CA ASN A 94 8.47 -5.03 -15.43
C ASN A 94 8.99 -6.02 -16.47
N ILE A 95 8.36 -7.19 -16.62
CA ILE A 95 8.64 -8.12 -17.72
C ILE A 95 8.37 -7.44 -19.06
N TYR A 96 7.22 -6.79 -19.21
CA TYR A 96 6.87 -6.12 -20.46
C TYR A 96 7.92 -5.06 -20.84
N MET A 97 8.37 -4.26 -19.88
CA MET A 97 9.44 -3.27 -20.07
C MET A 97 10.81 -3.89 -20.42
N HIS A 98 11.07 -5.15 -20.02
CA HIS A 98 12.29 -5.87 -20.37
C HIS A 98 12.22 -6.54 -21.74
N VAL A 99 11.02 -6.98 -22.14
CA VAL A 99 10.77 -7.60 -23.45
C VAL A 99 10.72 -6.55 -24.55
N ASP A 100 10.15 -5.38 -24.25
CA ASP A 100 9.99 -4.27 -25.17
C ASP A 100 10.62 -3.01 -24.56
N ALA A 101 11.85 -2.69 -25.00
CA ALA A 101 12.59 -1.54 -24.50
C ALA A 101 11.96 -0.21 -24.95
N ASP A 102 11.25 -0.18 -26.07
CA ASP A 102 10.51 1.00 -26.57
C ASP A 102 9.25 1.30 -25.74
N ALA A 103 8.77 0.33 -24.96
CA ALA A 103 7.62 0.54 -24.07
C ALA A 103 7.89 1.65 -23.04
N ALA A 104 9.13 1.80 -22.56
CA ALA A 104 9.51 2.82 -21.58
C ALA A 104 9.54 4.26 -22.15
N ASP A 105 9.62 4.38 -23.48
CA ASP A 105 9.56 5.65 -24.20
C ASP A 105 8.13 6.05 -24.60
N THR A 106 7.15 5.18 -24.35
CA THR A 106 5.75 5.47 -24.62
C THR A 106 5.07 6.15 -23.43
N LEU A 107 4.53 7.36 -23.63
CA LEU A 107 3.80 8.11 -22.60
C LEU A 107 2.67 7.28 -21.94
N SER A 108 1.88 6.56 -22.75
CA SER A 108 0.78 5.72 -22.26
C SER A 108 1.24 4.65 -21.27
N PHE A 109 2.40 4.03 -21.53
CA PHE A 109 2.96 3.01 -20.65
C PHE A 109 3.44 3.63 -19.33
N ASN A 110 4.14 4.77 -19.41
CA ASN A 110 4.62 5.50 -18.24
C ASN A 110 3.45 5.95 -17.35
N VAL A 111 2.37 6.47 -17.94
CA VAL A 111 1.14 6.85 -17.24
C VAL A 111 0.48 5.63 -16.58
N LEU A 112 0.31 4.51 -17.29
CA LEU A 112 -0.29 3.30 -16.72
C LEU A 112 0.53 2.74 -15.56
N TYR A 113 1.85 2.63 -15.74
CA TYR A 113 2.77 2.12 -14.73
C TYR A 113 2.73 2.98 -13.46
N THR A 114 2.85 4.30 -13.63
CA THR A 114 2.84 5.24 -12.50
C THR A 114 1.48 5.33 -11.84
N ALA A 115 0.38 5.24 -12.59
CA ALA A 115 -0.97 5.22 -12.05
C ALA A 115 -1.20 4.00 -11.14
N ILE A 116 -0.83 2.81 -11.60
CA ILE A 116 -0.97 1.57 -10.82
C ILE A 116 -0.08 1.62 -9.58
N SER A 117 1.17 2.05 -9.73
CA SER A 117 2.09 2.17 -8.60
C SER A 117 1.59 3.22 -7.59
N GLY A 118 1.08 4.36 -8.05
CA GLY A 118 0.54 5.42 -7.20
C GLY A 118 -0.69 4.98 -6.44
N ILE A 119 -1.68 4.41 -7.14
CA ILE A 119 -2.92 3.87 -6.55
C ILE A 119 -2.59 2.87 -5.45
N SER A 120 -1.70 1.93 -5.73
CA SER A 120 -1.35 0.88 -4.77
C SER A 120 -0.68 1.44 -3.51
N VAL A 121 0.23 2.40 -3.68
CA VAL A 121 0.89 3.08 -2.56
C VAL A 121 -0.12 3.86 -1.73
N GLY A 122 -1.02 4.59 -2.38
CA GLY A 122 -2.11 5.30 -1.71
C GLY A 122 -3.00 4.34 -0.90
N LEU A 123 -3.40 3.22 -1.50
CA LEU A 123 -4.23 2.20 -0.84
C LEU A 123 -3.59 1.67 0.44
N LEU A 124 -2.28 1.44 0.43
CA LEU A 124 -1.52 0.98 1.59
C LEU A 124 -1.45 2.07 2.66
N PHE A 125 -1.15 3.32 2.29
CA PHE A 125 -1.13 4.46 3.21
C PHE A 125 -2.49 4.72 3.86
N GLY A 126 -3.58 4.69 3.09
CA GLY A 126 -4.95 4.86 3.60
C GLY A 126 -5.31 3.79 4.64
N GLY A 127 -4.85 2.55 4.44
CA GLY A 127 -5.01 1.46 5.40
C GLY A 127 -4.26 1.66 6.70
N ILE A 128 -2.99 2.08 6.62
CA ILE A 128 -2.14 2.37 7.79
C ILE A 128 -2.74 3.52 8.60
N TRP A 129 -3.23 4.57 7.91
CA TRP A 129 -3.86 5.73 8.56
C TRP A 129 -5.11 5.34 9.33
N ASN A 130 -6.00 4.56 8.72
CA ASN A 130 -7.21 4.08 9.38
C ASN A 130 -6.90 3.16 10.56
N ALA A 131 -5.90 2.27 10.42
CA ALA A 131 -5.44 1.43 11.52
C ALA A 131 -4.97 2.31 12.70
N ARG A 132 -4.09 3.29 12.47
CA ARG A 132 -3.62 4.23 13.50
C ARG A 132 -4.77 4.95 14.22
N GLN A 133 -5.77 5.46 13.49
CA GLN A 133 -6.94 6.09 14.09
C GLN A 133 -7.74 5.12 14.97
N ALA A 134 -7.93 3.88 14.52
CA ALA A 134 -8.64 2.86 15.30
C ALA A 134 -7.89 2.45 16.58
N TRP A 135 -6.55 2.46 16.55
CA TRP A 135 -5.73 2.28 17.76
C TRP A 135 -5.93 3.44 18.73
N GLY A 136 -5.84 4.70 18.28
CA GLY A 136 -6.03 5.88 19.15
C GLY A 136 -7.38 5.92 19.86
N LYS A 137 -8.46 5.51 19.17
CA LYS A 137 -9.80 5.40 19.77
C LYS A 137 -9.93 4.29 20.82
N ARG A 138 -9.11 3.22 20.76
CA ARG A 138 -9.12 2.15 21.77
C ARG A 138 -8.33 2.52 23.01
N THR A 139 -7.19 3.21 22.88
CA THR A 139 -6.37 3.61 24.04
C THR A 139 -7.06 4.66 24.92
N GLY A 140 -7.95 5.47 24.35
CA GLY A 140 -8.80 6.41 25.10
C GLY A 140 -9.94 5.74 25.88
N ARG A 141 -10.37 4.53 25.51
CA ARG A 141 -11.51 3.83 26.14
C ARG A 141 -11.12 2.88 27.27
N VAL A 142 -9.82 2.58 27.42
CA VAL A 142 -9.28 1.72 28.50
C VAL A 142 -8.87 2.56 29.72
N ARG A 143 -8.87 3.90 29.59
CA ARG A 143 -8.51 4.85 30.67
C ARG A 143 -9.71 5.63 31.22
N GLY A 144 -10.93 5.37 30.75
CA GLY A 144 -12.16 6.03 31.19
C GLY A 144 -13.08 5.07 31.92
#